data_AF-A0A9X3XH83-F1
#
_entry.id   AF-A0A9X3XH83-F1
#
_cell.length_a   1.000
_cell.length_b   1.000
_cell.length_c   1.000
_cell.angle_alpha   90.00
_cell.angle_beta   90.00
_cell.angle_gamma   90.00
#
_symmetry.space_group_name_H-M   'P 1'
#
loop_
_entity.id
_entity.type
_entity.pdbx_description
1 polymer ?
#
loop_
_entity_poly.entity_id
_entity_poly.type
_entity_poly.pdbx_seq_one_letter_code
_entity_poly.pdbx_strand_id
1 'polypeptide(L)'
;MGNTSLEVAKYATRMAISSREEEEELKVEFKKKGVLVTAVNIGGNINDSTSKILERALVASKRNGVIREEHLHEGGVIGATRDALMQVWNRASGQNVGGKVGIARRGEHLTVCIFLSVGLLHLDEVVIGIGHRAIPE
;
A
#
# COMPACT_ATOMS: atom_id res chain seq x y z
N MET A 1 -13.02 -19.84 12.02
CA MET A 1 -13.50 -18.59 11.39
C MET A 1 -12.30 -17.64 11.28
N GLY A 2 -11.46 -17.85 10.26
CA GLY A 2 -10.18 -17.15 10.15
C GLY A 2 -10.37 -15.76 9.57
N ASN A 3 -10.10 -14.72 10.35
CA ASN A 3 -10.08 -13.33 9.89
C ASN A 3 -9.09 -13.18 8.74
N THR A 4 -9.54 -13.14 7.50
CA THR A 4 -8.66 -13.10 6.33
C THR A 4 -8.35 -11.67 5.88
N SER A 5 -9.36 -10.83 5.61
CA SER A 5 -9.18 -9.45 5.13
C SER A 5 -8.55 -8.50 6.16
N LEU A 6 -9.02 -8.54 7.41
CA LEU A 6 -8.54 -7.67 8.48
C LEU A 6 -7.09 -7.96 8.86
N GLU A 7 -6.70 -9.23 8.88
CA GLU A 7 -5.29 -9.63 9.06
C GLU A 7 -4.42 -9.11 7.92
N VAL A 8 -4.85 -9.27 6.66
CA VAL A 8 -4.13 -8.73 5.49
C VAL A 8 -3.97 -7.21 5.58
N ALA A 9 -4.99 -6.49 6.07
CA ALA A 9 -4.88 -5.05 6.32
C ALA A 9 -3.83 -4.70 7.38
N LYS A 10 -3.70 -5.49 8.46
CA LYS A 10 -2.63 -5.30 9.45
C LYS A 10 -1.25 -5.50 8.83
N TYR A 11 -1.07 -6.52 7.99
CA TYR A 11 0.20 -6.76 7.30
C TYR A 11 0.56 -5.61 6.36
N ALA A 12 -0.41 -5.13 5.55
CA ALA A 12 -0.21 -3.97 4.68
C ALA A 12 0.14 -2.70 5.49
N THR A 13 -0.52 -2.50 6.63
CA THR A 13 -0.23 -1.36 7.53
C THR A 13 1.18 -1.45 8.11
N ARG A 14 1.60 -2.62 8.59
CA ARG A 14 2.97 -2.86 9.08
C ARG A 14 4.01 -2.56 8.01
N MET A 15 3.76 -2.94 6.75
CA MET A 15 4.64 -2.58 5.64
C MET A 15 4.67 -1.07 5.38
N ALA A 16 3.54 -0.37 5.50
CA ALA A 16 3.45 1.07 5.23
C ALA A 16 4.16 1.93 6.30
N ILE A 17 4.19 1.48 7.56
CA ILE A 17 4.82 2.21 8.67
C ILE A 17 6.28 1.81 8.93
N SER A 18 6.79 0.79 8.23
CA SER A 18 8.13 0.26 8.49
C SER A 18 9.23 1.21 8.00
N SER A 19 10.44 1.05 8.51
CA SER A 19 11.64 1.58 7.87
C SER A 19 11.98 0.78 6.60
N ARG A 20 13.01 1.21 5.86
CA ARG A 20 13.47 0.47 4.67
C ARG A 20 14.19 -0.83 5.07
N GLU A 21 14.88 -0.81 6.20
CA GLU A 21 15.61 -1.94 6.77
C GLU A 21 14.63 -3.00 7.28
N GLU A 22 13.57 -2.58 7.98
CA GLU A 22 12.51 -3.46 8.49
C GLU A 22 11.75 -4.19 7.37
N GLU A 23 11.65 -3.62 6.16
CA GLU A 23 10.90 -4.24 5.06
C GLU A 23 11.36 -5.66 4.72
N GLU A 24 12.67 -5.90 4.68
CA GLU A 24 13.20 -7.20 4.31
C GLU A 24 12.93 -8.25 5.40
N GLU A 25 13.01 -7.84 6.67
CA GLU A 25 12.67 -8.70 7.81
C GLU A 25 11.18 -9.05 7.81
N LEU A 26 10.31 -8.06 7.59
CA LEU A 26 8.86 -8.25 7.51
C LEU A 26 8.46 -9.13 6.34
N LYS A 27 9.09 -8.97 5.16
CA LYS A 27 8.86 -9.86 4.00
C LYS A 27 9.14 -11.32 4.35
N VAL A 28 10.26 -11.60 5.02
CA VAL A 28 10.61 -12.96 5.45
C VAL A 28 9.64 -13.47 6.52
N GLU A 29 9.32 -12.65 7.53
CA GLU A 29 8.38 -13.00 8.61
C GLU A 29 7.00 -13.36 8.06
N PHE A 30 6.45 -12.53 7.17
CA PHE A 30 5.09 -12.66 6.65
C PHE A 30 4.97 -13.79 5.64
N LYS A 31 6.02 -14.04 4.86
CA LYS A 31 6.06 -15.18 3.95
C LYS A 31 5.93 -16.52 4.70
N LYS A 32 6.54 -16.65 5.89
CA LYS A 32 6.37 -17.83 6.76
C LYS A 32 4.93 -18.03 7.23
N LYS A 33 4.14 -16.95 7.25
CA LYS A 33 2.70 -16.94 7.60
C LYS A 33 1.79 -17.07 6.38
N GLY A 34 2.35 -17.32 5.19
CA GLY A 34 1.60 -17.43 3.94
C GLY A 34 1.07 -16.09 3.41
N VAL A 35 1.66 -14.98 3.82
CA VAL A 35 1.27 -13.63 3.38
C VAL A 35 2.35 -13.08 2.46
N LEU A 36 1.94 -12.64 1.28
CA LEU A 36 2.81 -12.00 0.30
C LEU A 36 2.71 -10.50 0.49
N VAL A 37 3.86 -9.81 0.57
CA VAL A 37 3.88 -8.38 0.84
C VAL A 37 4.90 -7.64 -0.03
N THR A 38 4.65 -6.35 -0.22
CA THR A 38 5.62 -5.43 -0.80
C THR A 38 5.37 -4.01 -0.28
N ALA A 39 6.33 -3.12 -0.51
CA ALA A 39 6.26 -1.73 -0.10
C ALA A 39 6.87 -0.82 -1.17
N VAL A 40 6.39 0.43 -1.22
CA VAL A 40 6.83 1.46 -2.17
C VAL A 40 6.92 2.81 -1.49
N ASN A 41 8.06 3.48 -1.57
CA ASN A 41 8.23 4.83 -1.03
C ASN A 41 7.57 5.90 -1.93
N ILE A 42 7.01 6.92 -1.28
CA ILE A 42 6.36 8.08 -1.89
C ILE A 42 7.09 9.34 -1.41
N GLY A 43 7.27 10.28 -2.33
CA GLY A 43 7.80 11.61 -2.01
C GLY A 43 7.39 12.64 -3.07
N GLY A 44 7.16 13.88 -2.63
CA GLY A 44 6.84 15.02 -3.49
C GLY A 44 5.37 15.43 -3.45
N ASN A 45 4.93 16.28 -4.38
CA ASN A 45 3.55 16.74 -4.43
C ASN A 45 2.59 15.58 -4.72
N ILE A 46 1.53 15.42 -3.93
CA ILE A 46 0.64 14.26 -4.05
C ILE A 46 -0.14 14.24 -5.37
N ASN A 47 -0.52 15.40 -5.91
CA ASN A 47 -1.27 15.51 -7.15
C ASN A 47 -0.42 15.01 -8.32
N ASP A 48 0.83 15.45 -8.40
CA ASP A 48 1.79 15.02 -9.43
C ASP A 48 2.26 13.58 -9.25
N SER A 49 2.23 13.09 -8.01
CA SER A 49 2.71 11.75 -7.67
C SER A 49 1.64 10.66 -7.77
N THR A 50 0.36 11.02 -7.91
CA THR A 50 -0.76 10.05 -7.91
C THR A 50 -0.58 8.94 -8.95
N SER A 51 -0.31 9.29 -10.21
CA SER A 51 -0.09 8.30 -11.28
C SER A 51 1.15 7.44 -11.01
N LYS A 52 2.22 8.04 -10.47
CA LYS A 52 3.45 7.32 -10.10
C LYS A 52 3.22 6.34 -8.94
N ILE A 53 2.37 6.71 -7.98
CA ILE A 53 2.00 5.85 -6.86
C ILE A 53 1.27 4.61 -7.37
N LEU A 54 0.26 4.82 -8.24
CA LEU A 54 -0.50 3.72 -8.86
C LEU A 54 0.40 2.78 -9.66
N GLU A 55 1.24 3.35 -10.54
CA GLU A 55 2.18 2.58 -11.37
C GLU A 55 3.17 1.79 -10.52
N ARG A 56 3.82 2.45 -9.54
CA ARG A 56 4.83 1.79 -8.71
C ARG A 56 4.22 0.72 -7.81
N ALA A 57 3.01 0.94 -7.27
CA ALA A 57 2.29 -0.08 -6.51
C ALA A 57 2.07 -1.32 -7.38
N LEU A 58 1.55 -1.13 -8.59
CA LEU A 58 1.31 -2.22 -9.54
C LEU A 58 2.60 -2.96 -9.92
N VAL A 59 3.65 -2.22 -10.31
CA VAL A 59 4.95 -2.80 -10.69
C VAL A 59 5.58 -3.56 -9.53
N ALA A 60 5.54 -3.00 -8.31
CA ALA A 60 6.09 -3.67 -7.13
C ALA A 60 5.29 -4.93 -6.77
N SER A 61 3.96 -4.90 -6.88
CA SER A 61 3.12 -6.08 -6.61
C SER A 61 3.42 -7.22 -7.58
N LYS A 62 3.64 -6.93 -8.87
CA LYS A 62 4.05 -7.94 -9.87
C LYS A 62 5.46 -8.46 -9.61
N ARG A 63 6.44 -7.55 -9.48
CA ARG A 63 7.86 -7.90 -9.32
C ARG A 63 8.14 -8.76 -8.09
N ASN A 64 7.40 -8.54 -7.00
CA ASN A 64 7.58 -9.30 -5.75
C ASN A 64 6.61 -10.49 -5.64
N GLY A 65 5.86 -10.81 -6.70
CA GLY A 65 4.95 -11.94 -6.74
C GLY A 65 3.73 -11.82 -5.82
N VAL A 66 3.38 -10.61 -5.37
CA VAL A 66 2.14 -10.38 -4.59
C VAL A 66 0.91 -10.65 -5.46
N ILE A 67 0.99 -10.32 -6.74
CA ILE A 67 -0.05 -10.63 -7.72
C ILE A 67 0.49 -11.30 -8.97
N ARG A 68 -0.39 -11.94 -9.74
CA ARG A 68 -0.12 -12.42 -11.09
C ARG A 68 -0.27 -11.29 -12.10
N GLU A 69 0.39 -11.43 -13.26
CA GLU A 69 0.28 -10.50 -14.37
C GLU A 69 -1.01 -10.75 -15.17
N GLU A 70 -2.15 -10.53 -14.53
CA GLU A 70 -3.49 -10.78 -15.09
C GLU A 70 -4.38 -9.56 -14.87
N HIS A 71 -5.22 -9.23 -15.84
CA HIS A 71 -6.02 -7.99 -15.83
C HIS A 71 -6.85 -7.79 -14.54
N LEU A 72 -7.45 -8.85 -14.02
CA LEU A 72 -8.23 -8.81 -12.78
C LEU A 72 -7.38 -8.49 -11.55
N HIS A 73 -6.17 -9.04 -11.48
CA HIS A 73 -5.24 -8.80 -10.38
C HIS A 73 -4.68 -7.39 -10.44
N GLU A 74 -4.29 -6.91 -11.64
CA GLU A 74 -3.81 -5.55 -11.84
C GLU A 74 -4.89 -4.53 -11.47
N GLY A 75 -6.12 -4.74 -11.94
CA GLY A 75 -7.29 -3.92 -11.59
C GLY A 75 -7.57 -3.92 -10.08
N GLY A 76 -7.36 -5.06 -9.40
CA GLY A 76 -7.46 -5.17 -7.95
C GLY A 76 -6.45 -4.29 -7.20
N VAL A 77 -5.18 -4.29 -7.61
CA VAL A 77 -4.16 -3.41 -7.00
C VAL A 77 -4.50 -1.95 -7.25
N ILE A 78 -4.77 -1.57 -8.51
CA ILE A 78 -5.08 -0.19 -8.87
C ILE A 78 -6.32 0.31 -8.13
N GLY A 79 -7.37 -0.51 -8.02
CA GLY A 79 -8.58 -0.18 -7.28
C GLY A 79 -8.32 0.01 -5.79
N ALA A 80 -7.60 -0.93 -5.14
CA ALA A 80 -7.25 -0.81 -3.73
C ALA A 80 -6.36 0.42 -3.46
N THR A 81 -5.37 0.69 -4.31
CA THR A 81 -4.51 1.88 -4.16
C THR A 81 -5.31 3.17 -4.32
N ARG A 82 -6.25 3.23 -5.27
CA ARG A 82 -7.10 4.41 -5.47
C ARG A 82 -7.98 4.69 -4.26
N ASP A 83 -8.60 3.68 -3.68
CA ASP A 83 -9.42 3.84 -2.46
C ASP A 83 -8.58 4.35 -1.28
N ALA A 84 -7.37 3.79 -1.09
CA ALA A 84 -6.44 4.26 -0.07
C ALA A 84 -6.04 5.73 -0.27
N LEU A 85 -5.79 6.15 -1.52
CA LEU A 85 -5.50 7.54 -1.87
C LEU A 85 -6.69 8.47 -1.57
N MET A 86 -7.91 8.05 -1.87
CA MET A 86 -9.11 8.85 -1.63
C MET A 86 -9.34 9.13 -0.14
N GLN A 87 -8.95 8.22 0.75
CA GLN A 87 -9.06 8.44 2.21
C GLN A 87 -8.09 9.51 2.74
N VAL A 88 -6.90 9.63 2.14
CA VAL A 88 -5.90 10.65 2.55
C VAL A 88 -6.07 11.99 1.81
N TRP A 89 -6.86 12.00 0.74
CA TRP A 89 -6.93 13.11 -0.22
C TRP A 89 -7.28 14.46 0.43
N ASN A 90 -8.29 14.46 1.31
CA ASN A 90 -8.80 15.71 1.92
C ASN A 90 -7.74 16.49 2.72
N ARG A 91 -6.71 15.81 3.21
CA ARG A 91 -5.64 16.42 4.01
C ARG A 91 -4.35 16.60 3.23
N ALA A 92 -4.09 15.73 2.26
CA ALA A 92 -2.85 15.76 1.49
C ALA A 92 -2.92 16.57 0.19
N SER A 93 -4.12 16.82 -0.36
CA SER A 93 -4.29 17.45 -1.68
C SER A 93 -3.56 18.80 -1.77
N GLY A 94 -2.74 18.96 -2.80
CA GLY A 94 -1.93 20.14 -3.07
C GLY A 94 -0.65 20.24 -2.25
N GLN A 95 -0.43 19.35 -1.28
CA GLN A 95 0.74 19.38 -0.40
C GLN A 95 1.85 18.43 -0.85
N ASN A 96 3.05 18.70 -0.35
CA ASN A 96 4.16 17.75 -0.44
C ASN A 96 3.98 16.67 0.62
N VAL A 97 4.18 15.42 0.22
CA VAL A 97 4.09 14.26 1.09
C VAL A 97 5.36 13.45 1.09
N GLY A 98 5.56 12.69 2.16
CA GLY A 98 6.63 11.70 2.28
C GLY A 98 6.13 10.50 3.07
N GLY A 99 6.44 9.29 2.62
CA GLY A 99 6.01 8.08 3.31
C GLY A 99 6.00 6.88 2.38
N LYS A 100 5.03 5.98 2.58
CA LYS A 100 5.08 4.67 1.95
C LYS A 100 3.70 4.06 1.70
N VAL A 101 3.63 3.27 0.63
CA VAL A 101 2.54 2.32 0.35
C VAL A 101 2.97 0.94 0.81
N GLY A 102 2.22 0.33 1.71
CA GLY A 102 2.34 -1.09 2.03
C GLY A 102 1.26 -1.90 1.33
N ILE A 103 1.61 -3.06 0.79
CA ILE A 103 0.70 -3.94 0.06
C ILE A 103 0.85 -5.34 0.64
N ALA A 104 -0.28 -5.99 0.92
CA ALA A 104 -0.29 -7.36 1.40
C ALA A 104 -1.39 -8.17 0.72
N ARG A 105 -1.13 -9.45 0.51
CA ARG A 105 -2.09 -10.41 -0.01
C ARG A 105 -2.00 -11.76 0.72
N ARG A 106 -3.16 -12.35 1.01
CA ARG A 106 -3.29 -13.75 1.44
C ARG A 106 -4.57 -14.34 0.87
N GLY A 107 -4.42 -15.41 0.08
CA GLY A 107 -5.52 -15.97 -0.71
C GLY A 107 -6.17 -14.90 -1.58
N GLU A 108 -7.48 -14.78 -1.46
CA GLU A 108 -8.27 -13.83 -2.25
C GLU A 108 -8.20 -12.38 -1.76
N HIS A 109 -7.63 -12.11 -0.58
CA HIS A 109 -7.65 -10.77 -0.02
C HIS A 109 -6.38 -10.02 -0.35
N LEU A 110 -6.53 -8.85 -0.98
CA LEU A 110 -5.48 -7.88 -1.24
C LEU A 110 -5.80 -6.57 -0.52
N THR A 111 -4.86 -6.06 0.26
CA THR A 111 -4.97 -4.73 0.91
C THR A 111 -3.79 -3.86 0.53
N VAL A 112 -4.09 -2.59 0.25
CA VAL A 112 -3.13 -1.51 0.10
C VAL A 112 -3.34 -0.53 1.26
N CYS A 113 -2.26 -0.16 1.93
CA CYS A 113 -2.23 0.87 2.97
C CYS A 113 -1.27 1.97 2.54
N ILE A 114 -1.68 3.23 2.69
CA ILE A 114 -0.86 4.41 2.43
C ILE A 114 -0.69 5.13 3.75
N PHE A 115 0.56 5.37 4.15
CA PHE A 115 0.91 6.11 5.36
C PHE A 115 1.89 7.22 4.99
N LEU A 116 1.50 8.47 5.25
CA LEU A 116 2.24 9.65 4.78
C LEU A 116 2.34 10.69 5.89
N SER A 117 3.49 11.35 5.95
CA SER A 117 3.62 12.71 6.44
C SER A 117 3.23 13.69 5.34
N VAL A 118 2.52 14.75 5.71
CA VAL A 118 2.06 15.84 4.86
C VAL A 118 2.67 17.14 5.38
N GLY A 119 3.46 17.81 4.55
CA GLY A 119 4.02 19.10 4.90
C GLY A 119 2.94 20.19 4.79
N LEU A 120 2.67 20.90 5.89
CA LEU A 120 1.71 21.98 5.98
C LEU A 120 2.37 23.23 6.57
N LEU A 121 2.76 24.18 5.71
CA LEU A 121 3.51 25.39 6.09
C LEU A 121 4.83 25.05 6.80
N HIS A 122 4.88 25.20 8.13
CA HIS A 122 6.02 24.89 8.99
C HIS A 122 5.75 23.71 9.94
N LEU A 123 4.66 22.97 9.70
CA LEU A 123 4.18 21.85 10.50
C LEU A 123 4.04 20.60 9.61
N ASP A 124 4.01 19.44 10.26
CA ASP A 124 3.73 18.15 9.61
C ASP A 124 2.42 17.58 10.14
N GLU A 125 1.57 17.06 9.25
CA GLU A 125 0.41 16.22 9.60
C GLU A 125 0.64 14.78 9.15
N VAL A 126 0.01 13.81 9.81
CA VAL A 126 0.09 12.40 9.44
C VAL A 126 -1.27 11.91 8.94
N VAL A 127 -1.26 11.19 7.82
CA VAL A 127 -2.46 10.62 7.20
C VAL A 127 -2.27 9.13 6.92
N ILE A 128 -3.35 8.37 7.06
CA ILE A 128 -3.41 6.96 6.71
C ILE A 128 -4.67 6.67 5.89
N GLY A 129 -4.52 5.84 4.87
CA GLY A 129 -5.64 5.36 4.04
C GLY A 129 -5.48 3.89 3.70
N ILE A 130 -6.59 3.16 3.67
CA ILE A 130 -6.61 1.72 3.38
C ILE A 130 -7.64 1.42 2.30
N GLY A 131 -7.24 0.65 1.30
CA GLY A 131 -8.13 0.07 0.30
C GLY A 131 -7.99 -1.44 0.26
N HIS A 132 -9.12 -2.14 0.17
CA HIS A 132 -9.18 -3.60 0.10
C HIS A 132 -9.88 -4.03 -1.18
N ARG A 133 -9.42 -5.13 -1.77
CA ARG A 133 -10.11 -5.84 -2.86
C ARG A 133 -10.06 -7.34 -2.61
N ALA A 134 -11.12 -8.02 -3.04
CA ALA A 134 -11.10 -9.46 -3.24
C ALA A 134 -10.68 -9.71 -4.70
N ILE A 135 -9.64 -10.51 -4.92
CA ILE A 135 -9.15 -10.95 -6.23
C ILE A 135 -9.02 -12.47 -6.23
N PRO A 136 -9.25 -13.18 -7.34
CA PRO A 136 -9.08 -14.63 -7.40
C PRO A 136 -7.66 -15.06 -6.97
N GLU A 137 -7.50 -16.27 -6.42
CA GLU A 137 -6.18 -16.85 -6.07
C GLU A 137 -5.26 -16.97 -7.29
#